data_AF-A0AAN5CJK4-F1
#
_entry.id   AF-A0AAN5CJK4-F1
#
_cell.length_a   1.000
_cell.length_b   1.000
_cell.length_c   1.000
_cell.angle_alpha   90.00
_cell.angle_beta   90.00
_cell.angle_gamma   90.00
#
_symmetry.space_group_name_H-M   'P 1'
#
loop_
_entity.id
_entity.type
_entity.pdbx_description
1 polymer ?
#
loop_
_entity_poly.entity_id
_entity_poly.type
_entity_poly.pdbx_seq_one_letter_code
_entity_poly.pdbx_strand_id
1 'polypeptide(L)'
;VPFSMSNSSLFVFFNEYPVFPLVYLFANSIAFLPIFALLAIVQSAPLQNNCRYIICVWIMSYGAKFTVNVCFAILDLTNTSGYMPVSITKPYLRFHLYQLHVMSTVFCSSLEIALSLERLIAIIDPRRYHISRTAWPCLIALTVSLVRLNLHVIVKIDNENNVFHCIILCNLIDAKIRIFEAGSIAVYACRVRYEKTYGKATLAERYQVLFFQIF
;
A
#
# COMPACT_ATOMS: atom_id res chain seq x y z
N VAL A 1 12.04 29.19 23.10
CA VAL A 1 10.99 28.36 23.75
C VAL A 1 10.04 27.92 22.65
N PRO A 2 9.96 26.62 22.31
CA PRO A 2 9.02 26.16 21.30
C PRO A 2 7.60 26.46 21.78
N PHE A 3 6.79 27.10 20.94
CA PHE A 3 5.37 27.35 21.22
C PHE A 3 4.67 26.00 21.41
N SER A 4 4.36 25.65 22.66
CA SER A 4 3.54 24.49 22.94
C SER A 4 2.12 24.78 22.48
N MET A 5 1.64 24.09 21.44
CA MET A 5 0.25 24.21 20.96
C MET A 5 -0.78 23.70 21.97
N SER A 6 -0.32 23.13 23.10
CA SER A 6 -1.15 22.63 24.20
C SER A 6 -2.11 23.67 24.78
N ASN A 7 -1.79 24.97 24.63
CA ASN A 7 -2.60 26.05 25.20
C ASN A 7 -3.57 26.67 24.19
N SER A 8 -3.63 26.16 22.96
CA SER A 8 -4.60 26.65 21.97
C SER A 8 -6.01 26.20 22.35
N SER A 9 -7.00 27.09 22.21
CA SER A 9 -8.41 26.78 22.50
C SER A 9 -8.93 25.59 21.69
N LEU A 10 -8.46 25.43 20.45
CA LEU A 10 -8.77 24.29 19.60
C LEU A 10 -8.21 22.97 20.18
N PHE A 11 -6.97 22.96 20.64
CA PHE A 11 -6.39 21.77 21.26
C PHE A 11 -7.14 21.38 22.52
N VAL A 12 -7.47 22.35 23.39
CA VAL A 12 -8.26 22.11 24.60
C VAL A 12 -9.62 21.49 24.26
N PHE A 13 -10.34 22.07 23.30
CA PHE A 13 -11.62 21.55 22.83
C PHE A 13 -11.51 20.09 22.35
N PHE A 14 -10.58 19.78 21.45
CA PHE A 14 -10.42 18.42 20.93
C PHE A 14 -9.80 17.44 21.93
N ASN A 15 -9.13 17.93 22.97
CA ASN A 15 -8.63 17.10 24.05
C ASN A 15 -9.72 16.76 25.07
N GLU A 16 -10.72 17.63 25.25
CA GLU A 16 -11.89 17.42 26.12
C GLU A 16 -13.00 16.60 25.44
N TYR A 17 -13.18 16.72 24.14
CA TYR A 17 -14.21 15.99 23.38
C TYR A 17 -13.58 14.93 22.45
N PRO A 18 -14.05 13.67 22.48
CA PRO A 18 -13.46 12.56 21.72
C PRO A 18 -13.81 12.57 20.22
N VAL A 19 -13.88 13.75 19.59
CA VAL A 19 -14.32 13.87 18.19
C VAL A 19 -13.36 13.14 17.25
N PHE A 20 -12.05 13.37 17.36
CA PHE A 20 -11.08 12.75 16.46
C PHE A 20 -10.99 11.23 16.62
N PRO A 21 -10.83 10.66 17.83
CA PRO A 21 -10.75 9.22 17.97
C PRO A 21 -12.03 8.51 17.49
N LEU A 22 -13.21 9.07 17.73
CA LEU A 22 -14.47 8.48 17.25
C LEU A 22 -14.59 8.51 15.73
N VAL A 23 -14.27 9.65 15.09
CA VAL A 23 -14.27 9.75 13.63
C VAL A 23 -13.25 8.79 13.02
N TYR A 24 -12.05 8.71 13.60
CA TYR A 24 -10.99 7.83 13.12
C TYR A 24 -11.37 6.35 13.28
N LEU A 25 -11.92 5.97 14.44
CA LEU A 25 -12.43 4.62 14.70
C LEU A 25 -13.48 4.22 13.67
N PHE A 26 -14.49 5.08 13.45
CA PHE A 26 -15.59 4.81 12.54
C PHE A 26 -15.12 4.71 11.08
N ALA A 27 -14.32 5.67 10.62
CA ALA A 27 -13.80 5.68 9.26
C ALA A 27 -12.94 4.45 8.96
N ASN A 28 -12.02 4.07 9.87
CA ASN A 28 -11.18 2.89 9.69
C ASN A 28 -11.97 1.58 9.83
N SER A 29 -13.02 1.55 10.66
CA SER A 29 -13.90 0.37 10.77
C SER A 29 -14.72 0.14 9.50
N ILE A 30 -15.27 1.21 8.91
CA ILE A 30 -15.99 1.12 7.62
C ILE A 30 -15.05 0.70 6.49
N ALA A 31 -13.77 1.08 6.54
CA ALA A 31 -12.78 0.71 5.53
C ALA A 31 -12.52 -0.81 5.42
N PHE A 32 -12.98 -1.63 6.38
CA PHE A 32 -12.96 -3.09 6.22
C PHE A 32 -14.00 -3.62 5.23
N LEU A 33 -15.11 -2.92 5.01
CA LEU A 33 -16.13 -3.32 4.03
C LEU A 33 -15.56 -3.43 2.60
N PRO A 34 -14.87 -2.41 2.05
CA PRO A 34 -14.25 -2.54 0.73
C PRO A 34 -13.13 -3.59 0.72
N ILE A 35 -12.43 -3.83 1.84
CA ILE A 35 -11.42 -4.91 1.92
C ILE A 35 -12.06 -6.28 1.71
N PHE A 36 -13.14 -6.59 2.43
CA PHE A 36 -13.82 -7.88 2.27
C PHE A 36 -14.45 -8.02 0.89
N ALA A 37 -15.06 -6.94 0.37
CA ALA A 37 -15.59 -6.92 -0.99
C ALA A 37 -14.49 -7.19 -2.04
N LEU A 38 -13.34 -6.52 -1.93
CA LEU A 38 -12.21 -6.72 -2.84
C LEU A 38 -11.66 -8.15 -2.74
N LEU A 39 -11.53 -8.70 -1.53
CA LEU A 39 -11.12 -10.10 -1.37
C LEU A 39 -12.09 -11.06 -2.07
N ALA A 40 -13.40 -10.87 -1.89
CA ALA A 40 -14.42 -11.70 -2.53
C ALA A 40 -14.38 -11.59 -4.07
N ILE A 41 -14.20 -10.39 -4.60
CA ILE A 41 -14.04 -10.13 -6.05
C ILE A 41 -12.78 -10.81 -6.57
N VAL A 42 -11.65 -10.69 -5.87
CA VAL A 42 -10.36 -11.26 -6.30
C VAL A 42 -10.38 -12.79 -6.33
N GLN A 43 -11.14 -13.42 -5.42
CA GLN A 43 -11.34 -14.88 -5.45
C GLN A 43 -12.23 -15.32 -6.63
N SER A 44 -13.28 -14.55 -6.91
CA SER A 44 -14.24 -14.87 -7.98
C SER A 44 -13.72 -14.52 -9.38
N ALA A 45 -12.82 -13.55 -9.49
CA ALA A 45 -12.29 -13.09 -10.76
C ALA A 45 -11.34 -14.13 -11.38
N PRO A 46 -11.34 -14.27 -12.73
CA PRO A 46 -10.42 -15.14 -13.47
C PRO A 46 -9.02 -14.52 -13.56
N LEU A 47 -8.43 -14.21 -12.40
CA LEU A 47 -7.07 -13.71 -12.25
C LEU A 47 -6.10 -14.89 -12.17
N GLN A 48 -4.91 -14.69 -12.71
CA GLN A 48 -3.83 -15.66 -12.59
C GLN A 48 -3.36 -15.79 -11.15
N ASN A 49 -2.92 -16.99 -10.77
CA ASN A 49 -2.54 -17.30 -9.38
C ASN A 49 -1.50 -16.33 -8.81
N ASN A 50 -0.49 -15.97 -9.61
CA ASN A 50 0.54 -14.99 -9.21
C ASN A 50 -0.09 -13.64 -8.82
N CYS A 51 -0.90 -13.08 -9.72
CA CYS A 51 -1.52 -11.78 -9.49
C CYS A 51 -2.56 -11.84 -8.35
N ARG A 52 -3.35 -12.91 -8.28
CA ARG A 52 -4.30 -13.16 -7.20
C ARG A 52 -3.59 -13.15 -5.85
N TYR A 53 -2.44 -13.83 -5.73
CA TYR A 53 -1.63 -13.84 -4.52
C TYR A 53 -1.16 -12.45 -4.11
N ILE A 54 -0.54 -11.67 -5.03
CA ILE A 54 -0.05 -10.32 -4.69
C ILE A 54 -1.20 -9.45 -4.21
N ILE A 55 -2.33 -9.46 -4.94
CA ILE A 55 -3.49 -8.64 -4.60
C ILE A 55 -4.06 -9.08 -3.24
N CYS A 56 -4.17 -10.38 -2.95
CA CYS A 56 -4.61 -10.84 -1.64
C CYS A 56 -3.68 -10.40 -0.51
N VAL A 57 -2.35 -10.57 -0.68
CA VAL A 57 -1.37 -10.12 0.33
C VAL A 57 -1.43 -8.60 0.51
N TRP A 58 -1.59 -7.85 -0.58
CA TRP A 58 -1.75 -6.40 -0.57
C TRP A 58 -3.01 -5.97 0.18
N ILE A 59 -4.17 -6.57 -0.11
CA ILE A 59 -5.43 -6.28 0.60
C ILE A 59 -5.32 -6.62 2.10
N MET A 60 -4.74 -7.77 2.45
CA MET A 60 -4.53 -8.17 3.84
C MET A 60 -3.60 -7.19 4.59
N SER A 61 -2.60 -6.65 3.89
CA SER A 61 -1.68 -5.64 4.45
C SER A 61 -2.39 -4.32 4.75
N TYR A 62 -3.31 -3.89 3.87
CA TYR A 62 -4.20 -2.76 4.16
C TYR A 62 -5.13 -3.05 5.34
N GLY A 63 -5.63 -4.28 5.47
CA GLY A 63 -6.39 -4.72 6.64
C GLY A 63 -5.61 -4.53 7.93
N ALA A 64 -4.36 -5.00 7.97
CA ALA A 64 -3.48 -4.80 9.12
C ALA A 64 -3.27 -3.30 9.44
N LYS A 65 -3.07 -2.46 8.41
CA LYS A 65 -2.93 -1.00 8.58
C LYS A 65 -4.19 -0.39 9.24
N PHE A 66 -5.39 -0.74 8.78
CA PHE A 66 -6.63 -0.24 9.39
C PHE A 66 -6.84 -0.78 10.80
N THR A 67 -6.46 -2.03 11.08
CA THR A 67 -6.48 -2.56 12.45
C THR A 67 -5.61 -1.72 13.38
N VAL A 68 -4.39 -1.38 12.97
CA VAL A 68 -3.49 -0.52 13.78
C VAL A 68 -4.10 0.85 14.02
N ASN A 69 -4.75 1.45 13.02
CA ASN A 69 -5.45 2.72 13.16
C ASN A 69 -6.63 2.65 14.14
N VAL A 70 -7.40 1.56 14.12
CA VAL A 70 -8.45 1.32 15.12
C VAL A 70 -7.83 1.17 16.51
N CYS A 71 -6.71 0.46 16.65
CA CYS A 71 -5.98 0.38 17.92
C CYS A 71 -5.51 1.74 18.43
N PHE A 72 -5.03 2.63 17.54
CA PHE A 72 -4.72 4.01 17.92
C PHE A 72 -5.93 4.76 18.46
N ALA A 73 -7.07 4.69 17.76
CA ALA A 73 -8.29 5.34 18.21
C ALA A 73 -8.77 4.82 19.56
N ILE A 74 -8.70 3.51 19.80
CA ILE A 74 -9.04 2.91 21.11
C ILE A 74 -8.05 3.37 22.19
N LEU A 75 -6.76 3.43 21.87
CA LEU A 75 -5.73 3.92 22.80
C LEU A 75 -5.96 5.39 23.17
N ASP A 76 -6.35 6.21 22.20
CA ASP A 76 -6.64 7.63 22.41
C ASP A 76 -7.94 7.83 23.21
N LEU A 77 -8.96 6.99 23.00
CA LEU A 77 -10.21 6.99 23.79
C LEU A 77 -10.01 6.56 25.25
N THR A 78 -9.02 5.71 25.52
CA THR A 78 -8.74 5.18 26.86
C THR A 78 -7.68 6.00 27.61
N ASN A 79 -7.16 7.06 26.99
CA ASN A 79 -6.12 7.88 27.57
C ASN A 79 -6.67 8.81 28.66
N THR A 80 -6.05 8.79 29.85
CA THR A 80 -6.52 9.57 31.00
C THR A 80 -6.12 11.04 30.94
N SER A 81 -5.13 11.41 30.11
CA SER A 81 -4.67 12.80 29.95
C SER A 81 -5.50 13.61 28.95
N GLY A 82 -6.57 13.03 28.41
CA GLY A 82 -7.39 13.57 27.33
C GLY A 82 -7.22 12.83 26.02
N TYR A 83 -8.06 13.17 25.05
CA TYR A 83 -8.23 12.43 23.80
C TYR A 83 -7.17 12.76 22.73
N MET A 84 -6.33 13.76 22.94
CA MET A 84 -5.22 14.07 22.03
C MET A 84 -3.87 13.59 22.58
N PRO A 85 -3.01 12.99 21.73
CA PRO A 85 -1.68 12.58 22.12
C PRO A 85 -0.78 13.80 22.39
N VAL A 86 -0.33 13.98 23.63
CA VAL A 86 0.68 15.00 23.98
C VAL A 86 2.10 14.56 23.57
N SER A 87 2.32 13.25 23.47
CA SER A 87 3.57 12.65 23.00
C SER A 87 3.31 11.43 22.13
N ILE A 88 4.20 11.22 21.16
CA ILE A 88 4.22 10.04 20.27
C ILE A 88 4.76 8.82 21.03
N THR A 89 5.64 9.02 22.01
CA THR A 89 6.36 7.94 22.72
C THR A 89 5.64 7.42 23.96
N LYS A 90 4.69 8.20 24.49
CA LYS A 90 3.90 7.84 25.68
C LYS A 90 2.43 7.68 25.32
N PRO A 91 1.75 6.60 25.78
CA PRO A 91 2.30 5.41 26.45
C PRO A 91 3.18 4.57 25.50
N TYR A 92 4.05 3.69 26.05
CA TYR A 92 4.99 2.89 25.26
C TYR A 92 4.32 2.07 24.14
N LEU A 93 3.09 1.59 24.37
CA LEU A 93 2.29 0.91 23.37
C LEU A 93 2.04 1.75 22.11
N ARG A 94 1.89 3.08 22.24
CA ARG A 94 1.69 4.01 21.12
C ARG A 94 2.87 3.98 20.16
N PHE A 95 4.09 3.89 20.69
CA PHE A 95 5.29 3.82 19.88
C PHE A 95 5.35 2.52 19.07
N HIS A 96 5.00 1.38 19.65
CA HIS A 96 4.91 0.12 18.92
C HIS A 96 3.82 0.13 17.84
N LEU A 97 2.64 0.68 18.15
CA LEU A 97 1.59 0.87 17.14
C LEU A 97 2.08 1.77 16.00
N TYR A 98 2.88 2.80 16.31
CA TYR A 98 3.46 3.67 15.29
C TYR A 98 4.46 2.93 14.40
N GLN A 99 5.37 2.16 14.98
CA GLN A 99 6.30 1.30 14.23
C GLN A 99 5.54 0.33 13.31
N LEU A 100 4.48 -0.31 13.82
CA LEU A 100 3.64 -1.24 13.07
C LEU A 100 2.87 -0.54 11.94
N HIS A 101 2.38 0.67 12.18
CA HIS A 101 1.71 1.50 11.16
C HIS A 101 2.68 1.90 10.03
N VAL A 102 3.89 2.34 10.38
CA VAL A 102 4.92 2.67 9.39
C VAL A 102 5.32 1.43 8.61
N MET A 103 5.55 0.29 9.28
CA MET A 103 5.89 -0.98 8.64
C MET A 103 4.82 -1.43 7.63
N SER A 104 3.56 -1.46 8.06
CA SER A 104 2.44 -1.86 7.19
C SER A 104 2.30 -0.91 6.00
N THR A 105 2.49 0.39 6.21
CA THR A 105 2.44 1.39 5.13
C THR A 105 3.54 1.17 4.08
N VAL A 106 4.79 1.02 4.51
CA VAL A 106 5.91 0.78 3.57
C VAL A 106 5.76 -0.58 2.88
N PHE A 107 5.25 -1.59 3.59
CA PHE A 107 4.95 -2.89 3.01
C PHE A 107 3.87 -2.83 1.93
N CYS A 108 2.76 -2.12 2.18
CA CYS A 108 1.72 -1.88 1.18
C CYS A 108 2.29 -1.20 -0.07
N SER A 109 3.06 -0.11 0.10
CA SER A 109 3.68 0.59 -1.04
C SER A 109 4.65 -0.29 -1.82
N SER A 110 5.39 -1.17 -1.15
CA SER A 110 6.29 -2.12 -1.81
C SER A 110 5.53 -3.17 -2.63
N LEU A 111 4.38 -3.63 -2.15
CA LEU A 111 3.50 -4.54 -2.87
C LEU A 111 2.85 -3.87 -4.10
N GLU A 112 2.55 -2.57 -4.06
CA GLU A 112 2.07 -1.81 -5.23
C GLU A 112 3.10 -1.78 -6.36
N ILE A 113 4.40 -1.64 -6.00
CA ILE A 113 5.51 -1.74 -6.94
C ILE A 113 5.60 -3.16 -7.51
N ALA A 114 5.55 -4.18 -6.65
CA ALA A 114 5.61 -5.57 -7.06
C ALA A 114 4.45 -5.94 -8.01
N LEU A 115 3.24 -5.45 -7.72
CA LEU A 115 2.07 -5.61 -8.58
C LEU A 115 2.28 -4.94 -9.94
N SER A 116 2.83 -3.73 -9.96
CA SER A 116 3.12 -2.99 -11.19
C SER A 116 4.16 -3.70 -12.06
N LEU A 117 5.21 -4.26 -11.45
CA LEU A 117 6.22 -5.08 -12.13
C LEU A 117 5.65 -6.40 -12.66
N GLU A 118 4.79 -7.06 -11.87
CA GLU A 118 4.10 -8.28 -12.30
C GLU A 118 3.28 -8.03 -13.57
N ARG A 119 2.49 -6.94 -13.57
CA ARG A 119 1.70 -6.54 -14.74
C ARG A 119 2.57 -6.17 -15.94
N LEU A 120 3.69 -5.49 -15.71
CA LEU A 120 4.65 -5.17 -16.77
C LEU A 120 5.20 -6.44 -17.43
N ILE A 121 5.65 -7.42 -16.64
CA ILE A 121 6.20 -8.68 -17.14
C ILE A 121 5.12 -9.46 -17.90
N ALA A 122 3.89 -9.51 -17.39
CA ALA A 122 2.77 -10.17 -18.04
C ALA A 122 2.43 -9.57 -19.42
N ILE A 123 2.66 -8.26 -19.62
CA ILE A 123 2.44 -7.60 -20.92
C ILE A 123 3.62 -7.81 -21.88
N ILE A 124 4.87 -7.78 -21.38
CA ILE A 124 6.08 -7.90 -22.22
C ILE A 124 6.15 -9.28 -22.89
N ASP A 125 5.87 -10.35 -22.16
CA ASP A 125 5.92 -11.72 -22.68
C ASP A 125 4.87 -12.62 -22.02
N PRO A 126 3.59 -12.52 -22.44
CA PRO A 126 2.49 -13.28 -21.83
C PRO A 126 2.69 -14.78 -21.96
N ARG A 127 3.25 -15.26 -23.08
CA ARG A 127 3.45 -16.69 -23.32
C ARG A 127 4.43 -17.29 -22.31
N ARG A 128 5.59 -16.67 -22.15
CA ARG A 128 6.58 -17.16 -21.18
C ARG A 128 6.11 -16.95 -19.75
N TYR A 129 5.42 -15.86 -19.46
CA TYR A 129 4.88 -15.57 -18.14
C TYR A 129 3.85 -16.63 -17.67
N HIS A 130 2.94 -17.05 -18.55
CA HIS A 130 1.90 -18.03 -18.20
C HIS A 130 2.43 -19.47 -18.10
N ILE A 131 3.50 -19.80 -18.84
CA ILE A 131 4.08 -21.15 -18.85
C ILE A 131 5.15 -21.31 -17.76
N SER A 132 5.82 -20.23 -17.37
CA SER A 132 6.93 -20.31 -16.44
C SER A 132 6.50 -20.56 -14.99
N ARG A 133 6.85 -21.73 -14.46
CA ARG A 133 6.70 -22.06 -13.03
C ARG A 133 7.66 -21.25 -12.14
N THR A 134 8.66 -20.57 -12.69
CA THR A 134 9.66 -19.81 -11.89
C THR A 134 9.17 -18.46 -11.39
N ALA A 135 8.06 -17.93 -11.93
CA ALA A 135 7.50 -16.65 -11.50
C ALA A 135 7.03 -16.67 -10.04
N TRP A 136 6.46 -17.80 -9.60
CA TRP A 136 5.88 -17.94 -8.26
C TRP A 136 6.94 -17.95 -7.13
N PRO A 137 8.02 -18.76 -7.19
CA PRO A 137 9.10 -18.68 -6.22
C PRO A 137 9.78 -17.32 -6.15
N CYS A 138 9.98 -16.67 -7.31
CA CYS A 138 10.58 -15.33 -7.38
C CYS A 138 9.71 -14.30 -6.65
N LEU A 139 8.39 -14.39 -6.82
CA LEU A 139 7.44 -13.49 -6.20
C LEU A 139 7.33 -13.68 -4.68
N ILE A 140 7.36 -14.92 -4.21
CA ILE A 140 7.44 -15.22 -2.77
C ILE A 140 8.76 -14.67 -2.21
N ALA A 141 9.88 -14.93 -2.88
CA ALA A 141 11.19 -14.44 -2.46
C ALA A 141 11.22 -12.91 -2.39
N LEU A 142 10.63 -12.22 -3.38
CA LEU A 142 10.47 -10.77 -3.38
C LEU A 142 9.65 -10.31 -2.18
N THR A 143 8.49 -10.93 -1.93
CA THR A 143 7.62 -10.60 -0.78
C THR A 143 8.39 -10.73 0.54
N VAL A 144 9.12 -11.84 0.74
CA VAL A 144 9.93 -12.09 1.94
C VAL A 144 11.06 -11.06 2.08
N SER A 145 11.73 -10.71 0.98
CA SER A 145 12.79 -9.69 1.00
C SER A 145 12.26 -8.31 1.39
N LEU A 146 11.07 -7.93 0.93
CA LEU A 146 10.41 -6.68 1.27
C LEU A 146 10.05 -6.64 2.77
N VAL A 147 9.50 -7.74 3.32
CA VAL A 147 9.25 -7.85 4.77
C VAL A 147 10.54 -7.67 5.58
N ARG A 148 11.63 -8.34 5.18
CA ARG A 148 12.92 -8.24 5.87
C ARG A 148 13.49 -6.81 5.83
N LEU A 149 13.39 -6.14 4.69
CA LEU A 149 13.87 -4.76 4.54
C LEU A 149 13.06 -3.81 5.44
N ASN A 150 11.74 -3.99 5.50
CA ASN A 150 10.88 -3.20 6.39
C ASN A 150 11.20 -3.42 7.88
N LEU A 151 11.46 -4.67 8.29
CA LEU A 151 11.90 -4.97 9.66
C LEU A 151 13.25 -4.30 9.98
N HIS A 152 14.19 -4.28 9.04
CA HIS A 152 15.48 -3.63 9.22
C HIS A 152 15.34 -2.10 9.42
N VAL A 153 14.38 -1.47 8.72
CA VAL A 153 14.07 -0.05 8.91
C VAL A 153 13.57 0.23 10.34
N ILE A 154 12.72 -0.65 10.90
CA ILE A 154 12.18 -0.47 12.26
C ILE A 154 13.28 -0.54 13.32
N VAL A 155 14.20 -1.51 13.23
CA VAL A 155 15.32 -1.64 14.17
C VAL A 155 16.19 -0.37 14.18
N LYS A 156 16.29 0.33 13.03
CA LYS A 156 17.02 1.60 12.94
C LYS A 156 16.24 2.81 13.46
N ILE A 157 14.90 2.77 13.45
CA ILE A 157 14.02 3.82 14.01
C ILE A 157 14.14 3.91 15.54
N ASP A 158 14.45 2.81 16.20
CA ASP A 158 14.54 2.72 17.67
C ASP A 158 15.77 3.46 18.27
N ASN A 159 16.73 3.85 17.44
CA ASN A 159 17.94 4.56 17.88
C ASN A 159 17.67 6.08 17.92
N GLU A 160 17.35 6.60 19.10
CA GLU A 160 16.72 7.91 19.41
C GLU A 160 17.37 9.17 18.79
N ASN A 161 18.59 9.10 18.24
CA ASN A 161 19.32 10.27 17.72
C ASN A 161 19.23 10.50 16.20
N ASN A 162 18.51 9.69 15.42
CA ASN A 162 18.43 9.83 13.95
C ASN A 162 17.01 9.73 13.35
N VAL A 163 15.99 9.89 14.18
CA VAL A 163 14.62 9.46 13.87
C VAL A 163 13.87 10.39 12.90
N PHE A 164 14.30 11.65 12.71
CA PHE A 164 13.49 12.65 11.99
C PHE A 164 13.89 12.97 10.54
N HIS A 165 15.14 12.76 10.12
CA HIS A 165 15.63 13.24 8.80
C HIS A 165 15.84 12.15 7.73
N CYS A 166 16.09 10.90 8.13
CA CYS A 166 16.52 9.83 7.21
C CYS A 166 15.36 8.94 6.71
N ILE A 167 14.26 8.88 7.48
CA ILE A 167 13.12 7.99 7.22
C ILE A 167 12.07 8.62 6.28
N ILE A 168 11.94 9.95 6.28
CA ILE A 168 10.94 10.69 5.49
C ILE A 168 11.45 11.05 4.07
N LEU A 169 12.75 11.30 3.87
CA LEU A 169 13.28 11.72 2.56
C LEU A 169 13.66 10.56 1.63
N CYS A 170 14.26 9.47 2.14
CA CYS A 170 14.76 8.39 1.29
C CYS A 170 13.65 7.45 0.77
N ASN A 171 12.56 7.23 1.51
CA ASN A 171 11.50 6.31 1.09
C ASN A 171 10.43 6.94 0.18
N LEU A 172 10.20 8.26 0.29
CA LEU A 172 9.19 8.97 -0.52
C LEU A 172 9.70 9.38 -1.91
N ILE A 173 11.01 9.63 -2.05
CA ILE A 173 11.62 10.05 -3.31
C ILE A 173 11.96 8.83 -4.19
N ASP A 174 12.54 7.76 -3.62
CA ASP A 174 12.94 6.58 -4.40
C ASP A 174 11.75 5.76 -4.90
N ALA A 175 10.64 5.69 -4.15
CA ALA A 175 9.46 4.93 -4.56
C ALA A 175 8.67 5.64 -5.68
N LYS A 176 8.48 6.96 -5.62
CA LYS A 176 7.68 7.69 -6.61
C LYS A 176 8.40 7.89 -7.94
N ILE A 177 9.72 8.15 -7.93
CA ILE A 177 10.52 8.32 -9.14
C ILE A 177 10.61 6.99 -9.91
N ARG A 178 10.88 5.88 -9.22
CA ARG A 178 11.02 4.57 -9.86
C ARG A 178 9.69 4.03 -10.40
N ILE A 179 8.55 4.34 -9.77
CA ILE A 179 7.21 3.96 -10.28
C ILE A 179 6.82 4.79 -11.50
N PHE A 180 7.09 6.10 -11.50
CA PHE A 180 6.77 6.95 -12.64
C PHE A 180 7.64 6.63 -13.86
N GLU A 181 8.94 6.35 -13.65
CA GLU A 181 9.84 5.93 -14.73
C GLU A 181 9.50 4.52 -15.23
N ALA A 182 9.33 3.54 -14.34
CA ALA A 182 8.99 2.18 -14.75
C ALA A 182 7.61 2.12 -15.44
N GLY A 183 6.62 2.85 -14.94
CA GLY A 183 5.29 2.94 -15.54
C GLY A 183 5.28 3.65 -16.89
N SER A 184 6.03 4.75 -17.03
CA SER A 184 6.11 5.49 -18.31
C SER A 184 6.87 4.71 -19.37
N ILE A 185 7.99 4.08 -18.99
CA ILE A 185 8.78 3.21 -19.87
C ILE A 185 7.98 1.98 -20.25
N ALA A 186 7.24 1.39 -19.31
CA ALA A 186 6.33 0.29 -19.55
C ALA A 186 5.26 0.65 -20.59
N VAL A 187 4.53 1.75 -20.39
CA VAL A 187 3.48 2.20 -21.31
C VAL A 187 4.06 2.48 -22.69
N TYR A 188 5.22 3.14 -22.77
CA TYR A 188 5.90 3.41 -24.03
C TYR A 188 6.33 2.11 -24.73
N ALA A 189 7.00 1.20 -24.03
CA ALA A 189 7.46 -0.07 -24.59
C ALA A 189 6.29 -0.97 -25.02
N CYS A 190 5.22 -1.00 -24.23
CA CYS A 190 4.00 -1.73 -24.57
C CYS A 190 3.33 -1.13 -25.80
N ARG A 191 3.25 0.21 -25.90
CA ARG A 191 2.73 0.90 -27.08
C ARG A 191 3.54 0.57 -28.33
N VAL A 192 4.87 0.68 -28.27
CA VAL A 192 5.76 0.38 -29.41
C VAL A 192 5.62 -1.08 -29.83
N ARG A 193 5.58 -2.02 -28.88
CA ARG A 193 5.48 -3.44 -29.18
C ARG A 193 4.09 -3.83 -29.69
N TYR A 194 3.04 -3.21 -29.16
CA TYR A 194 1.67 -3.38 -29.64
C TYR A 194 1.50 -2.83 -31.07
N GLU A 195 1.99 -1.63 -31.34
CA GLU A 195 2.02 -1.02 -32.67
C GLU A 195 2.86 -1.87 -33.65
N LYS A 196 3.96 -2.48 -33.20
CA LYS A 196 4.79 -3.38 -34.03
C LYS A 196 4.11 -4.72 -34.33
N THR A 197 3.38 -5.28 -33.37
CA THR A 197 2.76 -6.62 -33.51
C THR A 197 1.47 -6.55 -34.31
N TYR A 198 0.75 -5.43 -34.23
CA TYR A 198 -0.61 -5.34 -34.78
C TYR A 198 -0.90 -4.09 -35.62
N GLY A 199 0.11 -3.25 -35.90
CA GLY A 199 -0.07 -2.00 -36.63
C GLY A 199 -0.82 -0.91 -35.85
N LYS A 200 -0.91 0.29 -36.44
CA LYS A 200 -1.71 1.42 -35.93
C LYS A 200 -3.21 1.22 -36.20
N ALA A 201 -3.79 0.13 -35.72
CA ALA A 201 -5.23 -0.09 -35.80
C ALA A 201 -5.88 0.23 -34.45
N THR A 202 -6.98 0.98 -34.48
CA THR A 202 -7.72 1.38 -33.28
C THR A 202 -8.45 0.18 -32.65
N LEU A 203 -8.68 0.23 -31.33
CA LEU A 203 -9.40 -0.85 -30.61
C LEU A 203 -10.78 -1.14 -31.22
N ALA A 204 -11.46 -0.13 -31.77
CA ALA A 204 -12.76 -0.27 -32.43
C ALA A 204 -12.70 -1.12 -33.72
N GLU A 205 -11.65 -0.97 -34.53
CA GLU A 205 -11.51 -1.71 -35.80
C GLU A 205 -11.31 -3.21 -35.57
N ARG A 206 -10.75 -3.64 -34.42
CA ARG A 206 -10.42 -5.05 -34.18
C ARG A 206 -11.59 -5.87 -33.64
N TYR A 207 -12.47 -5.28 -32.84
CA TYR A 207 -13.68 -5.96 -32.39
C TYR A 207 -14.74 -6.09 -33.50
N GLN A 208 -14.68 -5.25 -34.54
CA GLN A 208 -15.56 -5.38 -35.70
C GLN A 208 -15.22 -6.61 -36.58
N VAL A 209 -13.95 -7.02 -36.66
CA VAL A 209 -13.57 -8.19 -37.48
C VAL A 209 -14.05 -9.50 -36.85
N LEU A 210 -14.10 -9.59 -35.52
CA LEU A 210 -14.58 -10.81 -34.85
C LEU A 210 -16.11 -10.98 -34.96
N PHE A 211 -16.87 -9.89 -35.11
CA PHE A 211 -18.32 -9.95 -35.26
C PHE A 211 -18.75 -10.47 -36.65
N PHE A 212 -17.91 -10.28 -37.68
CA PHE A 212 -18.19 -10.72 -39.05
C PHE A 212 -17.78 -12.17 -39.35
N GLN A 213 -17.12 -12.88 -38.42
CA GLN A 213 -16.79 -14.30 -38.58
C GLN A 213 -17.76 -15.25 -37.85
N ILE A 214 -18.74 -14.71 -37.15
CA ILE A 214 -19.75 -15.48 -36.39
C ILE A 214 -21.13 -15.47 -37.08
N PHE A 215 -21.25 -14.81 -38.25
CA PHE A 215 -22.45 -14.83 -39.10
C PHE A 215 -22.12 -15.30 -40.51
#